data_AF-A0A1M6QIF4-F1
#
_entry.id   AF-A0A1M6QIF4-F1
#
_cell.length_a   1.000
_cell.length_b   1.000
_cell.length_c   1.000
_cell.angle_alpha   90.00
_cell.angle_beta   90.00
_cell.angle_gamma   90.00
#
_symmetry.space_group_name_H-M   'P 1'
#
loop_
_entity.id
_entity.type
_entity.pdbx_description
1 polymer ?
#
loop_
_entity_poly.entity_id
_entity_poly.type
_entity_poly.pdbx_seq_one_letter_code
_entity_poly.pdbx_strand_id
1 'polypeptide(L)'
;MNKLKTKISIYLILVMIFTILMPYLHEIKAEEVRFDLIYQIQQDTVNIDKYGNAWFIAKAKRATTGIRFRTIGFTARFEKKGGTPLGITTRFKMEEVPPKPGEEPPAGYYTYTKYSIPVTNPDGTAQTSIIDRFIVDNPTKADEIRQAFVNGGTMYLDAVFTIVENGKRLGSMDMDGNLTGETYTTLKGIQNARGWARPDLFKDYFNKPIPITEGQLTVEVPVYATYWLTTGQRLDPQGHPDLIETVYMKKGENKTVTVNALRFPGYKLVSSAFNYTGKGGVDDEQIVTGDGAATRNIPVKAEAKNYVYFYYQAITCPGDPSCPQLVDGDIIFTPNTSFDISGNRDGWVNEDIRVKIEVESSKKEVTMTDSESRGYKYKVKHRSCHRNSKGKRRCHTYYTTEHGSTSCRFEQKWTVNTLEVWGEGYTLSGSQVNIPRQIISDGGTITISQELKDITLHAKVDSWTKGSKRFICGGPPN
;
A
#
# COMPACT_ATOMS: atom_id res chain seq x y z
N MET A 1 -9.79 83.52 -24.21
CA MET A 1 -8.76 82.47 -23.97
C MET A 1 -9.03 81.56 -22.75
N ASN A 2 -9.68 82.03 -21.66
CA ASN A 2 -9.86 81.19 -20.46
C ASN A 2 -10.86 80.03 -20.60
N LYS A 3 -11.99 80.20 -21.30
CA LYS A 3 -13.00 79.13 -21.45
C LYS A 3 -12.52 77.89 -22.21
N LEU A 4 -11.57 78.04 -23.15
CA LEU A 4 -11.04 76.91 -23.93
C LEU A 4 -10.06 76.07 -23.10
N LYS A 5 -9.22 76.73 -22.28
CA LYS A 5 -8.31 76.05 -21.35
C LYS A 5 -9.06 75.24 -20.30
N THR A 6 -10.16 75.77 -19.75
CA THR A 6 -10.98 75.04 -18.78
C THR A 6 -11.64 73.80 -19.39
N LYS A 7 -12.15 73.89 -20.63
CA LYS A 7 -12.77 72.73 -21.32
C LYS A 7 -11.76 71.63 -21.63
N ILE A 8 -10.56 72.00 -22.10
CA ILE A 8 -9.48 71.04 -22.38
C ILE A 8 -9.00 70.38 -21.09
N SER A 9 -8.91 71.15 -20.00
CA SER A 9 -8.47 70.62 -18.69
C SER A 9 -9.49 69.63 -18.10
N ILE A 10 -10.79 69.91 -18.20
CA ILE A 10 -11.85 68.96 -17.79
C ILE A 10 -11.83 67.69 -18.66
N TYR A 11 -11.63 67.83 -19.97
CA TYR A 11 -11.55 66.69 -20.87
C TYR A 11 -10.35 65.79 -20.57
N LEU A 12 -9.18 66.38 -20.29
CA LEU A 12 -7.98 65.64 -19.88
C LEU A 12 -8.18 64.92 -18.55
N ILE A 13 -8.86 65.54 -17.58
CA ILE A 13 -9.19 64.90 -16.31
C ILE A 13 -10.14 63.72 -16.52
N LEU A 14 -11.18 63.87 -17.35
CA LEU A 14 -12.11 62.78 -17.67
C LEU A 14 -11.42 61.62 -18.40
N VAL A 15 -10.55 61.90 -19.36
CA VAL A 15 -9.77 60.87 -20.06
C VAL A 15 -8.82 60.17 -19.09
N MET A 16 -8.18 60.90 -18.19
CA MET A 16 -7.29 60.33 -17.18
C MET A 16 -8.05 59.47 -16.15
N ILE A 17 -9.23 59.91 -15.72
CA ILE A 17 -10.13 59.09 -14.90
C ILE A 17 -10.52 57.82 -15.66
N PHE A 18 -10.88 57.92 -16.94
CA PHE A 18 -11.33 56.78 -17.73
C PHE A 18 -10.19 55.78 -18.00
N THR A 19 -8.97 56.23 -18.30
CA THR A 19 -7.82 55.36 -18.54
C THR A 19 -7.24 54.74 -17.28
N ILE A 20 -7.37 55.42 -16.13
CA ILE A 20 -6.92 54.89 -14.84
C ILE A 20 -7.98 53.99 -14.20
N LEU A 21 -9.28 54.32 -14.25
CA LEU A 21 -10.32 53.48 -13.62
C LEU A 21 -10.76 52.28 -14.46
N MET A 22 -10.77 52.34 -15.80
CA MET A 22 -11.26 51.22 -16.63
C MET A 22 -10.48 49.91 -16.48
N PRO A 23 -9.14 49.90 -16.36
CA PRO A 23 -8.38 48.68 -16.10
C PRO A 23 -8.75 48.05 -14.75
N TYR A 24 -8.93 48.86 -13.71
CA TYR A 24 -9.35 48.39 -12.39
C TYR A 24 -10.79 47.86 -12.38
N LEU A 25 -11.71 48.48 -13.15
CA LEU A 25 -13.08 47.98 -13.33
C LEU A 25 -13.12 46.64 -14.11
N HIS A 26 -12.16 46.40 -15.01
CA HIS A 26 -12.00 45.10 -15.68
C HIS A 26 -11.39 44.03 -14.76
N GLU A 27 -10.41 44.38 -13.92
CA GLU A 27 -9.82 43.45 -12.94
C GLU A 27 -10.82 43.06 -11.84
N ILE A 28 -11.62 44.02 -11.33
CA ILE A 28 -12.62 43.75 -10.28
C ILE A 28 -13.75 42.82 -10.80
N LYS A 29 -14.15 42.94 -12.07
CA LYS A 29 -15.14 42.02 -12.68
C LYS A 29 -14.55 40.65 -13.06
N ALA A 30 -13.26 40.56 -13.32
CA ALA A 30 -12.63 39.29 -13.71
C ALA A 30 -12.46 38.32 -12.52
N GLU A 31 -12.35 38.83 -11.29
CA GLU A 31 -12.17 38.01 -10.09
C GLU A 31 -13.50 37.44 -9.57
N GLU A 32 -14.57 38.24 -9.53
CA GLU A 32 -15.93 37.77 -9.18
C GLU A 32 -16.48 36.75 -10.19
N VAL A 33 -16.23 36.95 -11.49
CA VAL A 33 -16.70 36.04 -12.56
C VAL A 33 -15.96 34.69 -12.54
N ARG A 34 -14.73 34.61 -12.02
CA ARG A 34 -13.99 33.34 -11.97
C ARG A 34 -14.54 32.38 -10.92
N PHE A 35 -15.02 32.86 -9.78
CA PHE A 35 -15.47 32.00 -8.68
C PHE A 35 -16.88 31.43 -8.91
N ASP A 36 -17.83 32.25 -9.36
CA ASP A 36 -19.18 31.78 -9.74
C ASP A 36 -19.11 30.73 -10.86
N LEU A 37 -18.22 30.93 -11.82
CA LEU A 37 -18.01 30.00 -12.92
C LEU A 37 -17.42 28.66 -12.43
N ILE A 38 -16.51 28.65 -11.46
CA ILE A 38 -15.99 27.40 -10.88
C ILE A 38 -17.10 26.60 -10.19
N TYR A 39 -17.95 27.27 -9.39
CA TYR A 39 -19.09 26.61 -8.75
C TYR A 39 -20.12 26.12 -9.77
N GLN A 40 -20.41 26.88 -10.82
CA GLN A 40 -21.35 26.46 -11.87
C GLN A 40 -20.80 25.37 -12.79
N ILE A 41 -19.49 25.33 -13.05
CA ILE A 41 -18.85 24.29 -13.88
C ILE A 41 -18.64 23.01 -13.09
N GLN A 42 -18.28 23.10 -11.80
CA GLN A 42 -17.94 21.94 -10.96
C GLN A 42 -19.08 21.45 -10.07
N GLN A 43 -20.25 22.12 -10.08
CA GLN A 43 -21.45 21.64 -9.38
C GLN A 43 -21.73 20.19 -9.76
N ASP A 44 -22.06 19.39 -8.76
CA ASP A 44 -22.45 17.98 -8.90
C ASP A 44 -21.37 17.07 -9.52
N THR A 45 -20.12 17.54 -9.57
CA THR A 45 -18.94 16.80 -10.05
C THR A 45 -17.98 16.55 -8.89
N VAL A 46 -17.60 15.28 -8.68
CA VAL A 46 -16.50 14.95 -7.76
C VAL A 46 -15.20 15.01 -8.53
N ASN A 47 -14.27 15.78 -8.01
CA ASN A 47 -12.93 15.93 -8.55
C ASN A 47 -11.96 15.17 -7.67
N ILE A 48 -10.98 14.51 -8.29
CA ILE A 48 -9.95 13.73 -7.60
C ILE A 48 -8.59 14.20 -8.11
N ASP A 49 -7.72 14.63 -7.19
CA ASP A 49 -6.36 14.99 -7.56
C ASP A 49 -5.47 13.75 -7.80
N LYS A 50 -4.23 13.98 -8.20
CA LYS A 50 -3.25 12.91 -8.45
C LYS A 50 -2.92 12.05 -7.22
N TYR A 51 -3.26 12.48 -6.00
CA TYR A 51 -3.01 11.74 -4.76
C TYR A 51 -4.25 11.01 -4.25
N GLY A 52 -5.36 11.06 -4.99
CA GLY A 52 -6.62 10.44 -4.57
C GLY A 52 -7.44 11.29 -3.61
N ASN A 53 -7.13 12.58 -3.49
CA ASN A 53 -7.92 13.51 -2.68
C ASN A 53 -9.15 13.94 -3.45
N ALA A 54 -10.32 13.60 -2.92
CA ALA A 54 -11.58 13.93 -3.56
C ALA A 54 -12.23 15.17 -2.93
N TRP A 55 -12.81 16.02 -3.77
CA TRP A 55 -13.75 17.07 -3.35
C TRP A 55 -14.98 17.11 -4.24
N PHE A 56 -16.09 17.53 -3.67
CA PHE A 56 -17.40 17.60 -4.28
C PHE A 56 -18.04 18.95 -3.98
N ILE A 57 -18.78 19.52 -4.93
CA ILE A 57 -19.57 20.72 -4.71
C ILE A 57 -21.04 20.34 -4.84
N ALA A 58 -21.76 20.37 -3.71
CA ALA A 58 -23.19 20.13 -3.68
C ALA A 58 -23.96 21.41 -4.01
N LYS A 59 -24.96 21.32 -4.87
CA LYS A 59 -25.95 22.38 -5.08
C LYS A 59 -27.31 21.99 -4.52
N ALA A 60 -27.82 22.78 -3.58
CA ALA A 60 -29.15 22.58 -3.01
C ALA A 60 -29.94 23.89 -3.02
N LYS A 61 -31.27 23.81 -3.13
CA LYS A 61 -32.13 24.98 -2.92
C LYS A 61 -32.11 25.38 -1.44
N ARG A 62 -32.02 26.67 -1.14
CA ARG A 62 -32.08 27.16 0.25
C ARG A 62 -33.38 26.70 0.92
N ALA A 63 -33.25 26.09 2.08
CA ALA A 63 -34.39 25.69 2.89
C ALA A 63 -35.07 26.90 3.52
N THR A 64 -36.40 26.95 3.47
CA THR A 64 -37.23 27.98 4.11
C THR A 64 -37.74 27.57 5.49
N THR A 65 -37.50 26.31 5.89
CA THR A 65 -37.91 25.74 7.18
C THR A 65 -36.69 25.32 8.01
N GLY A 66 -36.94 24.89 9.25
CA GLY A 66 -35.92 24.34 10.15
C GLY A 66 -35.42 22.94 9.77
N ILE A 67 -36.03 22.28 8.79
CA ILE A 67 -35.70 20.91 8.36
C ILE A 67 -34.85 20.96 7.10
N ARG A 68 -33.66 20.38 7.16
CA ARG A 68 -32.68 20.37 6.06
C ARG A 68 -32.05 18.97 5.96
N PHE A 69 -31.45 18.66 4.81
CA PHE A 69 -30.57 17.51 4.69
C PHE A 69 -29.11 17.99 4.67
N ARG A 70 -28.20 17.08 4.99
CA ARG A 70 -26.75 17.31 4.90
C ARG A 70 -26.06 16.05 4.39
N THR A 71 -25.16 16.21 3.42
CA THR A 71 -24.25 15.14 3.00
C THR A 71 -23.17 14.99 4.07
N ILE A 72 -22.97 13.77 4.57
CA ILE A 72 -21.96 13.45 5.60
C ILE A 72 -20.83 12.56 5.07
N GLY A 73 -20.99 12.05 3.86
CA GLY A 73 -20.02 11.19 3.20
C GLY A 73 -20.62 10.54 1.96
N PHE A 74 -19.92 9.56 1.42
CA PHE A 74 -20.35 8.81 0.25
C PHE A 74 -20.07 7.32 0.43
N THR A 75 -20.91 6.50 -0.19
CA THR A 75 -20.57 5.12 -0.54
C THR A 75 -19.97 5.12 -1.94
N ALA A 76 -18.81 4.49 -2.12
CA ALA A 76 -18.15 4.35 -3.40
C ALA A 76 -18.09 2.89 -3.83
N ARG A 77 -18.22 2.69 -5.14
CA ARG A 77 -17.93 1.44 -5.84
C ARG A 77 -17.10 1.75 -7.08
N PHE A 78 -16.33 0.78 -7.56
CA PHE A 78 -15.47 0.97 -8.72
C PHE A 78 -15.81 -0.04 -9.82
N GLU A 79 -15.90 0.46 -11.05
CA GLU A 79 -15.93 -0.35 -12.27
C GLU A 79 -14.59 -0.19 -12.99
N LYS A 80 -13.95 -1.32 -13.26
CA LYS A 80 -12.69 -1.38 -14.00
C LYS A 80 -12.90 -0.85 -15.42
N LYS A 81 -11.81 -0.44 -16.07
CA LYS A 81 -11.81 -0.19 -17.52
C LYS A 81 -12.48 -1.37 -18.26
N GLY A 82 -13.50 -1.08 -19.06
CA GLY A 82 -14.35 -2.08 -19.72
C GLY A 82 -15.69 -2.37 -19.03
N GLY A 83 -15.98 -1.75 -17.87
CA GLY A 83 -17.30 -1.81 -17.21
C GLY A 83 -17.47 -2.95 -16.22
N THR A 84 -16.46 -3.80 -16.02
CA THR A 84 -16.53 -4.89 -15.05
C THR A 84 -16.47 -4.34 -13.61
N PRO A 85 -17.43 -4.64 -12.74
CA PRO A 85 -17.38 -4.21 -11.34
C PRO A 85 -16.17 -4.82 -10.61
N LEU A 86 -15.52 -4.05 -9.75
CA LEU A 86 -14.51 -4.56 -8.80
C LEU A 86 -15.16 -5.43 -7.69
N GLY A 87 -16.49 -5.35 -7.55
CA GLY A 87 -17.26 -6.17 -6.62
C GLY A 87 -17.04 -5.81 -5.15
N ILE A 88 -16.58 -4.58 -4.87
CA ILE A 88 -16.37 -4.06 -3.54
C ILE A 88 -16.97 -2.66 -3.42
N THR A 89 -17.32 -2.29 -2.20
CA THR A 89 -17.82 -0.97 -1.86
C THR A 89 -17.11 -0.46 -0.61
N THR A 90 -16.96 0.85 -0.50
CA THR A 90 -16.40 1.50 0.69
C THR A 90 -17.22 2.72 1.06
N ARG A 91 -17.16 3.16 2.32
CA ARG A 91 -17.72 4.44 2.75
C ARG A 91 -16.61 5.35 3.24
N PHE A 92 -16.70 6.62 2.88
CA PHE A 92 -15.82 7.64 3.42
C PHE A 92 -16.59 8.88 3.82
N LYS A 93 -16.18 9.45 4.95
CA LYS A 93 -16.67 10.72 5.43
C LYS A 93 -16.20 11.84 4.53
N MET A 94 -17.05 12.82 4.32
CA MET A 94 -16.64 14.10 3.76
C MET A 94 -17.06 15.22 4.70
N GLU A 95 -16.17 16.20 4.85
CA GLU A 95 -16.41 17.37 5.69
C GLU A 95 -16.63 18.60 4.82
N GLU A 96 -17.49 19.49 5.32
CA GLU A 96 -17.72 20.78 4.70
C GLU A 96 -16.46 21.62 4.82
N VAL A 97 -15.98 22.12 3.69
CA VAL A 97 -14.88 23.06 3.65
C VAL A 97 -15.47 24.46 3.83
N PRO A 98 -15.16 25.16 4.94
CA PRO A 98 -15.63 26.52 5.10
C PRO A 98 -15.06 27.39 3.97
N PRO A 99 -15.88 28.30 3.39
CA PRO A 99 -15.39 29.23 2.39
C PRO A 99 -14.22 30.04 2.94
N LYS A 100 -13.20 30.29 2.12
CA LYS A 100 -12.09 31.17 2.54
C LYS A 100 -12.60 32.61 2.66
N PRO A 101 -11.95 33.45 3.48
CA PRO A 101 -12.26 34.88 3.50
C PRO A 101 -12.18 35.48 2.09
N GLY A 102 -13.29 36.03 1.60
CA GLY A 102 -13.42 36.57 0.23
C GLY A 102 -14.00 35.60 -0.81
N GLU A 103 -14.18 34.32 -0.50
CA GLU A 103 -14.92 33.35 -1.33
C GLU A 103 -16.39 33.32 -0.89
N GLU A 104 -17.22 34.25 -1.33
CA GLU A 104 -18.67 34.14 -1.10
C GLU A 104 -19.30 33.17 -2.11
N PRO A 105 -20.14 32.21 -1.68
CA PRO A 105 -20.91 31.40 -2.60
C PRO A 105 -21.80 32.29 -3.46
N PRO A 106 -22.10 31.90 -4.73
CA PRO A 106 -22.95 32.69 -5.62
C PRO A 106 -24.24 33.14 -4.92
N ALA A 107 -24.54 34.45 -4.98
CA ALA A 107 -25.76 34.99 -4.41
C ALA A 107 -27.00 34.44 -5.14
N GLY A 108 -27.99 33.91 -4.40
CA GLY A 108 -29.23 33.44 -5.02
C GLY A 108 -30.04 32.44 -4.20
N TYR A 109 -31.00 31.77 -4.86
CA TYR A 109 -31.92 30.80 -4.26
C TYR A 109 -31.27 29.45 -3.89
N TYR A 110 -30.01 29.25 -4.27
CA TYR A 110 -29.27 28.01 -4.03
C TYR A 110 -28.17 28.22 -2.99
N THR A 111 -27.82 27.15 -2.29
CA THR A 111 -26.61 27.01 -1.48
C THR A 111 -25.66 26.08 -2.21
N TYR A 112 -24.39 26.49 -2.27
CA TYR A 112 -23.31 25.66 -2.73
C TYR A 112 -22.44 25.29 -1.53
N THR A 113 -22.22 23.99 -1.33
CA THR A 113 -21.40 23.50 -0.22
C THR A 113 -20.29 22.64 -0.79
N LYS A 114 -19.04 23.07 -0.56
CA LYS A 114 -17.87 22.27 -0.89
C LYS A 114 -17.64 21.24 0.21
N TYR A 115 -17.50 19.99 -0.20
CA TYR A 115 -17.15 18.86 0.64
C TYR A 115 -15.78 18.32 0.21
N SER A 116 -14.95 17.90 1.14
CA SER A 116 -13.71 17.18 0.83
C SER A 116 -13.54 15.98 1.75
N ILE A 117 -12.85 14.95 1.26
CA ILE A 117 -12.28 13.93 2.16
C ILE A 117 -11.34 14.68 3.12
N PRO A 118 -11.47 14.51 4.45
CA PRO A 118 -10.61 15.19 5.41
C PRO A 118 -9.14 14.88 5.08
N VAL A 119 -8.33 15.94 4.97
CA VAL A 119 -6.92 15.85 4.53
C VAL A 119 -5.98 15.40 5.66
N THR A 120 -6.52 15.26 6.87
CA THR A 120 -5.77 14.96 8.07
C THR A 120 -6.61 14.07 8.96
N ASN A 121 -6.02 12.98 9.47
CA ASN A 121 -6.61 12.29 10.62
C ASN A 121 -6.74 13.28 11.80
N PRO A 122 -7.64 13.04 12.77
CA PRO A 122 -7.77 13.89 13.97
C PRO A 122 -6.47 14.06 14.76
N ASP A 123 -5.49 13.16 14.57
CA ASP A 123 -4.17 13.16 15.22
C ASP A 123 -3.08 13.96 14.46
N GLY A 124 -3.40 14.59 13.33
CA GLY A 124 -2.43 15.37 12.55
C GLY A 124 -1.60 14.56 11.55
N THR A 125 -1.85 13.25 11.41
CA THR A 125 -1.18 12.43 10.40
C THR A 125 -1.79 12.63 9.01
N ALA A 126 -0.95 12.53 7.98
CA ALA A 126 -1.35 12.72 6.59
C ALA A 126 -2.17 11.52 6.08
N GLN A 127 -3.47 11.80 5.89
CA GLN A 127 -4.46 11.28 4.95
C GLN A 127 -4.49 9.79 4.54
N THR A 128 -5.68 9.19 4.65
CA THR A 128 -6.17 8.08 3.82
C THR A 128 -6.67 8.61 2.47
N SER A 129 -6.03 8.28 1.35
CA SER A 129 -6.57 8.53 0.01
C SER A 129 -7.83 7.72 -0.24
N ILE A 130 -8.60 8.04 -1.30
CA ILE A 130 -9.73 7.17 -1.68
C ILE A 130 -9.27 5.73 -1.95
N ILE A 131 -8.06 5.55 -2.49
CA ILE A 131 -7.47 4.24 -2.77
C ILE A 131 -7.21 3.50 -1.45
N ASP A 132 -6.57 4.16 -0.48
CA ASP A 132 -6.29 3.58 0.83
C ASP A 132 -7.57 3.15 1.52
N ARG A 133 -8.64 3.94 1.38
CA ARG A 133 -9.94 3.59 1.93
C ARG A 133 -10.50 2.30 1.32
N PHE A 134 -10.41 2.12 0.00
CA PHE A 134 -10.78 0.85 -0.63
C PHE A 134 -9.92 -0.32 -0.11
N ILE A 135 -8.62 -0.11 0.07
CA ILE A 135 -7.67 -1.13 0.55
C ILE A 135 -7.93 -1.51 2.00
N VAL A 136 -8.10 -0.53 2.90
CA VAL A 136 -8.35 -0.76 4.34
C VAL A 136 -9.63 -1.58 4.54
N ASP A 137 -10.68 -1.29 3.77
CA ASP A 137 -11.94 -2.05 3.84
C ASP A 137 -11.85 -3.43 3.18
N ASN A 138 -10.87 -3.64 2.29
CA ASN A 138 -10.75 -4.84 1.48
C ASN A 138 -9.28 -5.29 1.36
N PRO A 139 -8.60 -5.62 2.47
CA PRO A 139 -7.14 -5.81 2.50
C PRO A 139 -6.67 -6.98 1.63
N THR A 140 -7.50 -8.02 1.48
CA THR A 140 -7.22 -9.19 0.64
C THR A 140 -7.23 -8.88 -0.86
N LYS A 141 -7.79 -7.74 -1.27
CA LYS A 141 -7.87 -7.27 -2.67
C LYS A 141 -6.96 -6.08 -2.95
N ALA A 142 -6.02 -5.76 -2.05
CA ALA A 142 -5.19 -4.55 -2.16
C ALA A 142 -4.50 -4.39 -3.53
N ASP A 143 -3.90 -5.47 -4.04
CA ASP A 143 -3.24 -5.46 -5.36
C ASP A 143 -4.23 -5.22 -6.50
N GLU A 144 -5.38 -5.89 -6.46
CA GLU A 144 -6.44 -5.75 -7.47
C GLU A 144 -6.99 -4.31 -7.49
N ILE A 145 -7.17 -3.71 -6.30
CA ILE A 145 -7.62 -2.34 -6.12
C ILE A 145 -6.60 -1.37 -6.74
N ARG A 146 -5.32 -1.49 -6.37
CA ARG A 146 -4.25 -0.64 -6.93
C ARG A 146 -4.22 -0.74 -8.45
N GLN A 147 -4.23 -1.96 -8.99
CA GLN A 147 -4.25 -2.19 -10.43
C GLN A 147 -5.47 -1.58 -11.12
N ALA A 148 -6.66 -1.66 -10.51
CA ALA A 148 -7.87 -1.06 -11.05
C ALA A 148 -7.76 0.48 -11.12
N PHE A 149 -7.25 1.13 -10.06
CA PHE A 149 -7.05 2.58 -10.05
C PHE A 149 -5.94 3.03 -11.00
N VAL A 150 -4.86 2.26 -11.14
CA VAL A 150 -3.76 2.55 -12.09
C VAL A 150 -4.22 2.51 -13.53
N ASN A 151 -4.99 1.47 -13.89
CA ASN A 151 -5.48 1.26 -15.25
C ASN A 151 -6.67 2.15 -15.61
N GLY A 152 -7.26 2.83 -14.62
CA GLY A 152 -8.44 3.66 -14.80
C GLY A 152 -9.74 2.86 -14.84
N GLY A 153 -10.84 3.60 -14.92
CA GLY A 153 -12.19 3.03 -14.82
C GLY A 153 -13.22 4.11 -14.49
N THR A 154 -14.32 3.72 -13.87
CA THR A 154 -15.34 4.66 -13.39
C THR A 154 -15.67 4.33 -11.94
N MET A 155 -15.45 5.32 -11.07
CA MET A 155 -15.93 5.26 -9.70
C MET A 155 -17.36 5.78 -9.66
N TYR A 156 -18.24 5.11 -8.93
CA TYR A 156 -19.60 5.57 -8.72
C TYR A 156 -19.80 5.94 -7.27
N LEU A 157 -20.40 7.09 -7.03
CA LEU A 157 -20.70 7.58 -5.68
C LEU A 157 -22.19 7.67 -5.42
N ASP A 158 -22.56 7.25 -4.22
CA ASP A 158 -23.88 7.40 -3.60
C ASP A 158 -23.75 8.24 -2.34
N ALA A 159 -24.39 9.40 -2.29
CA ALA A 159 -24.33 10.26 -1.12
C ALA A 159 -24.96 9.59 0.11
N VAL A 160 -24.33 9.81 1.25
CA VAL A 160 -24.89 9.46 2.56
C VAL A 160 -25.40 10.74 3.21
N PHE A 161 -26.68 10.75 3.54
CA PHE A 161 -27.37 11.91 4.11
C PHE A 161 -27.68 11.73 5.59
N THR A 162 -27.80 12.85 6.29
CA THR A 162 -28.47 12.99 7.58
C THR A 162 -29.47 14.13 7.50
N ILE A 163 -30.45 14.14 8.40
CA ILE A 163 -31.33 15.29 8.62
C ILE A 163 -30.69 16.25 9.62
N VAL A 164 -30.93 17.54 9.40
CA VAL A 164 -30.71 18.61 10.35
C VAL A 164 -32.07 19.23 10.67
N GLU A 165 -32.51 19.14 11.92
CA GLU A 165 -33.77 19.74 12.38
C GLU A 165 -33.45 20.81 13.43
N ASN A 166 -33.90 22.04 13.16
CA ASN A 166 -33.71 23.18 14.07
C ASN A 166 -32.23 23.36 14.50
N GLY A 167 -31.31 23.12 13.56
CA GLY A 167 -29.87 23.22 13.79
C GLY A 167 -29.21 21.98 14.39
N LYS A 168 -29.98 20.98 14.85
CA LYS A 168 -29.45 19.73 15.38
C LYS A 168 -29.27 18.68 14.28
N ARG A 169 -28.05 18.18 14.10
CA ARG A 169 -27.76 17.05 13.21
C ARG A 169 -28.20 15.74 13.86
N LEU A 170 -29.00 14.93 13.17
CA LEU A 170 -29.61 13.71 13.73
C LEU A 170 -28.78 12.43 13.52
N GLY A 171 -27.82 12.46 12.59
CA GLY A 171 -26.92 11.35 12.31
C GLY A 171 -25.49 11.82 12.03
N SER A 172 -24.57 10.87 11.95
CA SER A 172 -23.17 11.14 11.66
C SER A 172 -22.47 9.96 11.00
N MET A 173 -21.30 10.24 10.44
CA MET A 173 -20.36 9.26 9.94
C MET A 173 -19.00 9.54 10.60
N ASP A 174 -18.34 8.51 11.10
CA ASP A 174 -16.96 8.59 11.59
C ASP A 174 -15.94 8.49 10.44
N MET A 175 -14.65 8.60 10.75
CA MET A 175 -13.58 8.50 9.74
C MET A 175 -13.51 7.12 9.09
N ASP A 176 -14.02 6.10 9.79
CA ASP A 176 -14.07 4.73 9.33
C ASP A 176 -15.33 4.41 8.51
N GLY A 177 -16.13 5.42 8.17
CA GLY A 177 -17.34 5.25 7.38
C GLY A 177 -18.51 4.60 8.13
N ASN A 178 -18.39 4.39 9.45
CA ASN A 178 -19.48 3.86 10.28
C ASN A 178 -20.54 4.93 10.49
N LEU A 179 -21.80 4.52 10.45
CA LEU A 179 -22.95 5.40 10.57
C LEU A 179 -23.56 5.32 11.97
N THR A 180 -23.93 6.47 12.53
CA THR A 180 -24.65 6.56 13.80
C THR A 180 -25.84 7.52 13.68
N GLY A 181 -26.91 7.26 14.44
CA GLY A 181 -28.12 8.08 14.41
C GLY A 181 -28.90 7.96 13.09
N GLU A 182 -29.67 9.00 12.75
CA GLU A 182 -30.53 9.01 11.56
C GLU A 182 -29.73 9.29 10.29
N THR A 183 -29.45 8.23 9.51
CA THR A 183 -28.67 8.31 8.27
C THR A 183 -29.39 7.60 7.12
N TYR A 184 -29.16 8.08 5.90
CA TYR A 184 -29.79 7.58 4.68
C TYR A 184 -28.76 7.32 3.60
N THR A 185 -28.67 6.07 3.15
CA THR A 185 -27.71 5.59 2.14
C THR A 185 -28.37 5.25 0.81
N THR A 186 -29.69 5.44 0.69
CA THR A 186 -30.44 5.14 -0.54
C THR A 186 -31.29 6.32 -0.97
N LEU A 187 -31.49 6.46 -2.28
CA LEU A 187 -32.35 7.49 -2.86
C LEU A 187 -33.76 7.47 -2.28
N LYS A 188 -34.41 6.29 -2.27
CA LYS A 188 -35.76 6.14 -1.71
C LYS A 188 -35.81 6.48 -0.22
N GLY A 189 -34.77 6.13 0.53
CA GLY A 189 -34.67 6.43 1.95
C GLY A 189 -34.73 7.93 2.21
N ILE A 190 -33.83 8.70 1.59
CA ILE A 190 -33.81 10.15 1.81
C ILE A 190 -35.06 10.83 1.24
N GLN A 191 -35.58 10.38 0.08
CA GLN A 191 -36.81 10.94 -0.51
C GLN A 191 -38.03 10.83 0.40
N ASN A 192 -38.13 9.73 1.16
CA ASN A 192 -39.26 9.47 2.05
C ASN A 192 -39.00 9.93 3.49
N ALA A 193 -37.77 10.39 3.81
CA ALA A 193 -37.40 10.79 5.15
C ALA A 193 -38.30 11.91 5.70
N ARG A 194 -38.65 12.88 4.86
CA ARG A 194 -39.49 14.03 5.20
C ARG A 194 -40.29 14.49 3.97
N GLY A 195 -41.26 15.39 4.17
CA GLY A 195 -42.04 16.02 3.10
C GLY A 195 -41.23 17.08 2.32
N TRP A 196 -40.23 16.64 1.56
CA TRP A 196 -39.39 17.54 0.78
C TRP A 196 -40.18 18.27 -0.30
N ALA A 197 -39.85 19.54 -0.52
CA ALA A 197 -40.47 20.32 -1.59
C ALA A 197 -40.10 19.79 -3.00
N ARG A 198 -38.91 19.16 -3.13
CA ARG A 198 -38.40 18.59 -4.39
C ARG A 198 -37.59 17.31 -4.12
N PRO A 199 -38.25 16.18 -3.80
CA PRO A 199 -37.56 14.91 -3.54
C PRO A 199 -36.87 14.35 -4.79
N ASP A 200 -37.27 14.77 -5.99
CA ASP A 200 -36.66 14.39 -7.26
C ASP A 200 -35.18 14.80 -7.37
N LEU A 201 -34.79 15.93 -6.76
CA LEU A 201 -33.42 16.44 -6.79
C LEU A 201 -32.40 15.51 -6.12
N PHE A 202 -32.85 14.61 -5.23
CA PHE A 202 -31.94 13.64 -4.63
C PHE A 202 -31.34 12.68 -5.66
N LYS A 203 -31.98 12.47 -6.81
CA LYS A 203 -31.42 11.64 -7.89
C LYS A 203 -30.04 12.11 -8.33
N ASP A 204 -29.77 13.41 -8.22
CA ASP A 204 -28.49 14.00 -8.57
C ASP A 204 -27.38 13.65 -7.57
N TYR A 205 -27.66 12.95 -6.49
CA TYR A 205 -26.66 12.60 -5.47
C TYR A 205 -26.35 11.09 -5.43
N PHE A 206 -27.00 10.28 -6.27
CA PHE A 206 -26.82 8.84 -6.32
C PHE A 206 -26.33 8.40 -7.70
N ASN A 207 -25.61 7.29 -7.72
CA ASN A 207 -25.01 6.66 -8.89
C ASN A 207 -24.20 7.66 -9.74
N LYS A 208 -23.47 8.58 -9.09
CA LYS A 208 -22.69 9.60 -9.78
C LYS A 208 -21.41 9.00 -10.37
N PRO A 209 -21.26 8.94 -11.71
CA PRO A 209 -20.06 8.41 -12.32
C PRO A 209 -18.93 9.44 -12.26
N ILE A 210 -17.74 8.96 -11.91
CA ILE A 210 -16.50 9.73 -11.88
C ILE A 210 -15.49 8.95 -12.71
N PRO A 211 -15.21 9.39 -13.94
CA PRO A 211 -14.20 8.75 -14.76
C PRO A 211 -12.83 8.97 -14.10
N ILE A 212 -12.11 7.87 -13.91
CA ILE A 212 -10.70 7.89 -13.50
C ILE A 212 -9.89 7.50 -14.73
N THR A 213 -9.14 8.47 -15.24
CA THR A 213 -8.29 8.24 -16.41
C THR A 213 -7.10 7.38 -16.01
N GLU A 214 -6.68 6.50 -16.92
CA GLU A 214 -5.47 5.69 -16.78
C GLU A 214 -4.25 6.57 -16.45
N GLY A 215 -3.49 6.19 -15.42
CA GLY A 215 -2.33 6.96 -14.96
C GLY A 215 -2.64 8.30 -14.27
N GLN A 216 -3.91 8.64 -14.01
CA GLN A 216 -4.28 9.87 -13.31
C GLN A 216 -3.70 9.92 -11.89
N LEU A 217 -3.78 8.79 -11.17
CA LEU A 217 -3.47 8.67 -9.76
C LEU A 217 -2.06 8.10 -9.52
N THR A 218 -1.40 8.63 -8.50
CA THR A 218 -0.20 8.05 -7.90
C THR A 218 -0.63 6.97 -6.93
N VAL A 219 -0.11 5.76 -7.11
CA VAL A 219 -0.40 4.62 -6.24
C VAL A 219 0.85 4.19 -5.48
N GLU A 220 0.61 3.52 -4.35
CA GLU A 220 1.62 2.77 -3.62
C GLU A 220 1.94 1.47 -4.37
N VAL A 221 3.20 1.26 -4.73
CA VAL A 221 3.65 0.08 -5.49
C VAL A 221 4.70 -0.66 -4.65
N PRO A 222 4.35 -1.83 -4.08
CA PRO A 222 5.30 -2.63 -3.33
C PRO A 222 6.26 -3.38 -4.28
N VAL A 223 7.53 -3.45 -3.87
CA VAL A 223 8.56 -4.29 -4.50
C VAL A 223 8.94 -5.40 -3.54
N TYR A 224 8.81 -6.63 -3.99
CA TYR A 224 9.08 -7.82 -3.18
C TYR A 224 10.36 -8.53 -3.62
N ALA A 225 11.07 -9.14 -2.68
CA ALA A 225 12.13 -10.07 -2.95
C ALA A 225 11.76 -11.47 -2.45
N THR A 226 12.28 -12.48 -3.14
CA THR A 226 12.10 -13.88 -2.77
C THR A 226 13.39 -14.66 -3.04
N TYR A 227 13.69 -15.57 -2.14
CA TYR A 227 14.96 -16.27 -2.06
C TYR A 227 14.72 -17.77 -2.22
N TRP A 228 15.42 -18.40 -3.16
CA TRP A 228 15.20 -19.79 -3.57
C TRP A 228 16.51 -20.53 -3.70
N LEU A 229 16.49 -21.83 -3.46
CA LEU A 229 17.50 -22.74 -3.96
C LEU A 229 17.27 -23.00 -5.45
N THR A 230 18.34 -23.28 -6.19
CA THR A 230 18.26 -23.75 -7.58
C THR A 230 17.50 -25.06 -7.73
N THR A 231 17.32 -25.81 -6.64
CA THR A 231 16.48 -27.01 -6.55
C THR A 231 14.98 -26.72 -6.46
N GLY A 232 14.58 -25.43 -6.35
CA GLY A 232 13.18 -25.00 -6.26
C GLY A 232 12.63 -24.90 -4.85
N GLN A 233 13.43 -25.15 -3.81
CA GLN A 233 13.03 -24.92 -2.42
C GLN A 233 13.16 -23.44 -2.05
N ARG A 234 12.18 -22.88 -1.31
CA ARG A 234 12.28 -21.51 -0.80
C ARG A 234 13.28 -21.43 0.35
N LEU A 235 14.16 -20.44 0.28
CA LEU A 235 14.93 -19.92 1.41
C LEU A 235 14.21 -18.73 2.06
N ASP A 236 12.96 -18.50 1.69
CA ASP A 236 12.22 -17.35 2.17
C ASP A 236 12.00 -17.44 3.67
N PRO A 237 12.42 -16.41 4.39
CA PRO A 237 12.47 -16.43 5.84
C PRO A 237 11.15 -16.66 6.57
N GLN A 238 10.05 -16.32 5.92
CA GLN A 238 8.69 -16.32 6.48
C GLN A 238 7.76 -17.25 5.69
N GLY A 239 8.31 -18.02 4.75
CA GLY A 239 7.52 -18.77 3.77
C GLY A 239 6.75 -17.85 2.81
N HIS A 240 7.00 -16.54 2.81
CA HIS A 240 6.43 -15.57 1.90
C HIS A 240 7.47 -14.52 1.46
N PRO A 241 7.23 -13.82 0.33
CA PRO A 241 8.15 -12.80 -0.18
C PRO A 241 8.33 -11.66 0.84
N ASP A 242 9.55 -11.12 0.91
CA ASP A 242 9.88 -9.99 1.77
C ASP A 242 9.57 -8.67 1.04
N LEU A 243 8.86 -7.74 1.70
CA LEU A 243 8.67 -6.37 1.20
C LEU A 243 9.98 -5.60 1.34
N ILE A 244 10.56 -5.17 0.21
CA ILE A 244 11.83 -4.45 0.19
C ILE A 244 11.60 -2.94 0.28
N GLU A 245 10.74 -2.42 -0.61
CA GLU A 245 10.46 -1.00 -0.69
C GLU A 245 9.05 -0.77 -1.22
N THR A 246 8.48 0.36 -0.81
CA THR A 246 7.23 0.88 -1.34
C THR A 246 7.55 2.13 -2.18
N VAL A 247 7.15 2.12 -3.45
CA VAL A 247 7.34 3.25 -4.37
C VAL A 247 6.02 3.91 -4.69
N TYR A 248 5.93 5.23 -4.54
CA TYR A 248 4.75 5.99 -4.96
C TYR A 248 4.91 6.47 -6.40
N MET A 249 4.09 5.98 -7.34
CA MET A 249 4.25 6.35 -8.76
C MET A 249 2.95 6.28 -9.57
N LYS A 250 2.96 6.93 -10.73
CA LYS A 250 1.90 6.83 -11.74
C LYS A 250 2.21 5.79 -12.80
N LYS A 251 1.19 5.37 -13.55
CA LYS A 251 1.39 4.53 -14.74
C LYS A 251 2.31 5.24 -15.74
N GLY A 252 3.32 4.52 -16.24
CA GLY A 252 4.28 5.03 -17.23
C GLY A 252 5.42 5.90 -16.65
N GLU A 253 5.46 6.16 -15.34
CA GLU A 253 6.65 6.77 -14.73
C GLU A 253 7.81 5.76 -14.68
N ASN A 254 9.01 6.20 -15.05
CA ASN A 254 10.20 5.36 -14.95
C ASN A 254 10.81 5.53 -13.57
N LYS A 255 10.70 4.50 -12.72
CA LYS A 255 11.40 4.40 -11.45
C LYS A 255 12.13 3.08 -11.35
N THR A 256 13.27 3.10 -10.69
CA THR A 256 14.10 1.92 -10.45
C THR A 256 14.33 1.77 -8.95
N VAL A 257 14.23 0.54 -8.45
CA VAL A 257 14.60 0.19 -7.07
C VAL A 257 15.83 -0.70 -7.09
N THR A 258 16.81 -0.36 -6.26
CA THR A 258 18.01 -1.18 -6.06
C THR A 258 17.73 -2.21 -4.96
N VAL A 259 17.78 -3.49 -5.32
CA VAL A 259 17.55 -4.61 -4.41
C VAL A 259 18.85 -5.40 -4.28
N ASN A 260 19.25 -5.65 -3.03
CA ASN A 260 20.41 -6.47 -2.71
C ASN A 260 19.98 -7.86 -2.28
N ALA A 261 20.74 -8.85 -2.72
CA ALA A 261 20.59 -10.24 -2.32
C ALA A 261 21.03 -10.42 -0.85
N LEU A 262 20.28 -11.23 -0.10
CA LEU A 262 20.73 -11.70 1.20
C LEU A 262 21.93 -12.63 1.06
N ARG A 263 22.80 -12.64 2.07
CA ARG A 263 23.90 -13.60 2.15
C ARG A 263 23.56 -14.69 3.15
N PHE A 264 23.42 -15.91 2.66
CA PHE A 264 23.17 -17.10 3.47
C PHE A 264 24.48 -17.90 3.66
N PRO A 265 24.96 -18.13 4.89
CA PRO A 265 26.08 -19.02 5.18
C PRO A 265 25.84 -20.41 4.59
N GLY A 266 26.87 -20.99 3.97
CA GLY A 266 26.77 -22.29 3.30
C GLY A 266 26.12 -22.25 1.90
N TYR A 267 25.66 -21.08 1.44
CA TYR A 267 25.08 -20.93 0.11
C TYR A 267 25.77 -19.82 -0.69
N LYS A 268 25.92 -20.06 -1.98
CA LYS A 268 26.41 -19.10 -2.97
C LYS A 268 25.24 -18.62 -3.81
N LEU A 269 25.10 -17.31 -3.97
CA LEU A 269 24.18 -16.75 -4.95
C LEU A 269 24.66 -17.13 -6.37
N VAL A 270 23.79 -17.76 -7.14
CA VAL A 270 24.09 -18.21 -8.51
C VAL A 270 23.52 -17.26 -9.53
N SER A 271 22.27 -16.86 -9.33
CA SER A 271 21.58 -15.96 -10.24
C SER A 271 20.49 -15.16 -9.55
N SER A 272 20.00 -14.15 -10.24
CA SER A 272 18.83 -13.38 -9.84
C SER A 272 18.01 -13.02 -11.07
N ALA A 273 16.71 -12.83 -10.86
CA ALA A 273 15.77 -12.43 -11.89
C ALA A 273 14.75 -11.44 -11.34
N PHE A 274 13.96 -10.83 -12.22
CA PHE A 274 12.77 -10.09 -11.81
C PHE A 274 11.60 -10.38 -12.76
N ASN A 275 10.39 -10.27 -12.24
CA ASN A 275 9.18 -10.32 -13.03
C ASN A 275 8.06 -9.45 -12.44
N TYR A 276 6.98 -9.37 -13.20
CA TYR A 276 5.82 -8.51 -12.96
C TYR A 276 4.55 -9.25 -12.58
N THR A 277 4.65 -10.58 -12.42
CA THR A 277 3.51 -11.49 -12.23
C THR A 277 3.51 -12.12 -10.84
N GLY A 278 4.66 -12.18 -10.17
CA GLY A 278 4.84 -12.98 -8.96
C GLY A 278 4.98 -14.48 -9.22
N LYS A 279 5.13 -14.90 -10.48
CA LYS A 279 5.36 -16.30 -10.88
C LYS A 279 6.79 -16.43 -11.43
N GLY A 280 7.73 -16.73 -10.53
CA GLY A 280 9.15 -16.94 -10.88
C GLY A 280 9.36 -17.98 -11.99
N GLY A 281 10.48 -17.85 -12.70
CA GLY A 281 10.89 -18.79 -13.74
C GLY A 281 10.45 -18.35 -15.14
N VAL A 282 9.30 -18.85 -15.61
CA VAL A 282 8.88 -18.66 -17.02
C VAL A 282 8.60 -17.19 -17.37
N ASP A 283 8.18 -16.39 -16.38
CA ASP A 283 7.85 -14.98 -16.57
C ASP A 283 9.04 -14.03 -16.28
N ASP A 284 10.24 -14.57 -16.07
CA ASP A 284 11.42 -13.78 -15.71
C ASP A 284 11.91 -12.94 -16.91
N GLU A 285 11.87 -11.61 -16.78
CA GLU A 285 12.25 -10.72 -17.89
C GLU A 285 13.77 -10.65 -18.08
N GLN A 286 14.56 -10.74 -17.01
CA GLN A 286 16.02 -10.69 -17.09
C GLN A 286 16.69 -11.51 -15.98
N ILE A 287 17.40 -12.56 -16.39
CA ILE A 287 18.22 -13.40 -15.50
C ILE A 287 19.67 -12.90 -15.57
N VAL A 288 20.27 -12.66 -14.41
CA VAL A 288 21.70 -12.31 -14.28
C VAL A 288 22.38 -13.33 -13.39
N THR A 289 23.53 -13.83 -13.84
CA THR A 289 24.34 -14.85 -13.14
C THR A 289 25.65 -14.26 -12.61
N GLY A 290 26.24 -14.92 -11.60
CA GLY A 290 27.55 -14.55 -11.06
C GLY A 290 27.49 -13.30 -10.17
N ASP A 291 28.61 -12.57 -10.05
CA ASP A 291 28.74 -11.45 -9.10
C ASP A 291 27.74 -10.31 -9.33
N GLY A 292 27.28 -10.14 -10.57
CA GLY A 292 26.25 -9.18 -10.95
C GLY A 292 24.84 -9.52 -10.45
N ALA A 293 24.62 -10.73 -9.92
CA ALA A 293 23.33 -11.14 -9.36
C ALA A 293 23.07 -10.55 -7.97
N ALA A 294 24.10 -10.10 -7.26
CA ALA A 294 23.99 -9.67 -5.86
C ALA A 294 23.26 -8.33 -5.68
N THR A 295 23.27 -7.47 -6.70
CA THR A 295 22.60 -6.17 -6.67
C THR A 295 21.84 -5.99 -7.98
N ARG A 296 20.55 -5.74 -7.87
CA ARG A 296 19.65 -5.61 -9.02
C ARG A 296 18.96 -4.26 -9.00
N ASN A 297 19.04 -3.54 -10.12
CA ASN A 297 18.26 -2.33 -10.35
C ASN A 297 17.02 -2.72 -11.14
N ILE A 298 15.87 -2.66 -10.49
CA ILE A 298 14.62 -3.19 -11.02
C ILE A 298 13.74 -2.04 -11.50
N PRO A 299 13.38 -1.99 -12.79
CA PRO A 299 12.34 -1.08 -13.23
C PRO A 299 11.02 -1.45 -12.56
N VAL A 300 10.34 -0.47 -11.99
CA VAL A 300 9.07 -0.67 -11.30
C VAL A 300 7.93 -0.32 -12.24
N LYS A 301 6.93 -1.20 -12.36
CA LYS A 301 5.69 -0.96 -13.10
C LYS A 301 4.53 -0.80 -12.12
N ALA A 302 3.77 0.28 -12.24
CA ALA A 302 2.71 0.62 -11.29
C ALA A 302 1.52 -0.35 -11.35
N GLU A 303 1.29 -0.93 -12.52
CA GLU A 303 0.20 -1.86 -12.84
C GLU A 303 0.53 -3.33 -12.53
N ALA A 304 1.72 -3.61 -11.99
CA ALA A 304 2.28 -4.94 -11.92
C ALA A 304 2.66 -5.36 -10.50
N LYS A 305 2.85 -6.68 -10.34
CA LYS A 305 3.43 -7.30 -9.15
C LYS A 305 4.95 -7.32 -9.32
N ASN A 306 5.65 -6.33 -8.75
CA ASN A 306 7.10 -6.18 -8.93
C ASN A 306 7.87 -7.12 -7.99
N TYR A 307 8.48 -8.17 -8.54
CA TYR A 307 9.17 -9.21 -7.77
C TYR A 307 10.61 -9.39 -8.25
N VAL A 308 11.50 -9.64 -7.29
CA VAL A 308 12.90 -10.02 -7.52
C VAL A 308 13.14 -11.39 -6.93
N TYR A 309 13.75 -12.27 -7.72
CA TYR A 309 14.07 -13.63 -7.34
C TYR A 309 15.58 -13.74 -7.22
N PHE A 310 16.05 -14.32 -6.12
CA PHE A 310 17.46 -14.65 -5.92
C PHE A 310 17.58 -16.16 -5.77
N TYR A 311 18.41 -16.77 -6.61
CA TYR A 311 18.62 -18.22 -6.65
C TYR A 311 20.01 -18.56 -6.11
N TYR A 312 20.03 -19.42 -5.11
CA TYR A 312 21.21 -19.85 -4.38
C TYR A 312 21.49 -21.32 -4.61
N GLN A 313 22.76 -21.68 -4.51
CA GLN A 313 23.21 -23.06 -4.53
C GLN A 313 24.05 -23.32 -3.29
N ALA A 314 23.86 -24.51 -2.74
CA ALA A 314 24.66 -25.05 -1.66
C ALA A 314 26.16 -25.05 -2.03
N ILE A 315 27.02 -24.52 -1.14
CA ILE A 315 28.48 -24.58 -1.33
C ILE A 315 28.94 -25.98 -0.94
N THR A 316 29.31 -26.78 -1.93
CA THR A 316 29.91 -28.10 -1.72
C THR A 316 31.42 -28.01 -1.85
N CYS A 317 32.16 -28.16 -0.74
CA CYS A 317 33.62 -28.34 -0.75
C CYS A 317 33.97 -29.72 -0.17
N PRO A 318 34.10 -30.76 -1.01
CA PRO A 318 34.48 -32.09 -0.54
C PRO A 318 35.89 -32.04 0.08
N GLY A 319 35.99 -32.34 1.38
CA GLY A 319 37.27 -32.55 2.07
C GLY A 319 37.93 -31.33 2.71
N ASP A 320 37.30 -30.14 2.75
CA ASP A 320 37.83 -28.96 3.42
C ASP A 320 37.09 -28.65 4.74
N PRO A 321 37.72 -28.87 5.92
CA PRO A 321 37.10 -28.60 7.22
C PRO A 321 36.93 -27.10 7.54
N SER A 322 37.47 -26.19 6.71
CA SER A 322 37.30 -24.73 6.88
C SER A 322 36.11 -24.16 6.10
N CYS A 323 35.41 -24.99 5.33
CA CYS A 323 34.22 -24.60 4.57
C CYS A 323 33.02 -24.37 5.51
N PRO A 324 32.17 -23.33 5.28
CA PRO A 324 30.88 -23.22 5.96
C PRO A 324 30.01 -24.42 5.58
N GLN A 325 29.94 -25.41 6.48
CA GLN A 325 29.17 -26.62 6.24
C GLN A 325 27.70 -26.30 6.00
N LEU A 326 27.15 -26.87 4.93
CA LEU A 326 25.72 -26.98 4.73
C LEU A 326 25.08 -27.55 6.00
N VAL A 327 23.95 -26.99 6.41
CA VAL A 327 23.13 -27.54 7.50
C VAL A 327 22.21 -28.63 6.93
N ASP A 328 22.76 -29.46 6.02
CA ASP A 328 22.14 -30.70 5.59
C ASP A 328 22.95 -31.81 6.25
N GLY A 329 22.25 -32.66 7.00
CA GLY A 329 22.84 -33.78 7.72
C GLY A 329 22.03 -35.04 7.46
N ASP A 330 22.71 -36.10 7.02
CA ASP A 330 22.12 -37.43 7.07
C ASP A 330 22.17 -37.94 8.51
N ILE A 331 21.02 -38.40 9.02
CA ILE A 331 20.95 -39.06 10.32
C ILE A 331 20.87 -40.56 10.05
N ILE A 332 22.04 -41.18 9.94
CA ILE A 332 22.15 -42.63 9.91
C ILE A 332 22.04 -43.12 11.35
N PHE A 333 20.85 -43.57 11.73
CA PHE A 333 20.63 -44.29 12.97
C PHE A 333 20.39 -45.75 12.64
N THR A 334 21.17 -46.65 13.22
CA THR A 334 20.90 -48.09 13.16
C THR A 334 20.13 -48.45 14.43
N PRO A 335 18.78 -48.43 14.42
CA PRO A 335 18.05 -48.94 15.57
C PRO A 335 18.45 -50.38 15.82
N ASN A 336 18.63 -50.76 17.09
CA ASN A 336 18.52 -52.17 17.44
C ASN A 336 17.14 -52.63 16.95
N THR A 337 17.11 -53.62 16.08
CA THR A 337 15.83 -54.18 15.68
C THR A 337 15.21 -54.85 16.92
N SER A 338 13.88 -54.86 17.02
CA SER A 338 13.15 -55.70 18.00
C SER A 338 13.58 -57.18 17.94
N PHE A 339 14.25 -57.57 16.85
CA PHE A 339 14.81 -58.90 16.60
C PHE A 339 16.13 -59.17 17.29
N ASP A 340 16.95 -58.16 17.57
CA ASP A 340 18.26 -58.30 18.25
C ASP A 340 18.14 -58.36 19.78
N ILE A 341 16.91 -58.15 20.30
CA ILE A 341 16.60 -58.20 21.73
C ILE A 341 16.14 -59.60 22.10
N SER A 342 16.89 -60.30 22.96
CA SER A 342 16.53 -61.63 23.47
C SER A 342 15.47 -61.54 24.58
N GLY A 343 14.40 -62.34 24.52
CA GLY A 343 13.32 -62.37 25.53
C GLY A 343 11.91 -62.50 24.93
N ASN A 344 10.90 -62.68 25.80
CA ASN A 344 9.48 -62.77 25.43
C ASN A 344 8.99 -61.44 24.82
N ARG A 345 8.39 -61.49 23.63
CA ARG A 345 8.09 -60.32 22.75
C ARG A 345 6.63 -59.86 22.80
N ASP A 346 5.79 -60.54 23.58
CA ASP A 346 4.38 -60.18 23.72
C ASP A 346 4.25 -58.78 24.35
N GLY A 347 3.85 -57.81 23.53
CA GLY A 347 3.69 -56.39 23.89
C GLY A 347 4.71 -55.42 23.29
N TRP A 348 5.70 -55.89 22.53
CA TRP A 348 6.69 -55.02 21.84
C TRP A 348 6.53 -54.98 20.32
N VAL A 349 5.94 -56.04 19.74
CA VAL A 349 5.63 -56.10 18.31
C VAL A 349 4.39 -55.24 18.09
N ASN A 350 4.49 -54.21 17.24
CA ASN A 350 3.48 -53.17 16.91
C ASN A 350 3.55 -51.84 17.71
N GLU A 351 4.62 -51.56 18.44
CA GLU A 351 4.81 -50.23 19.05
C GLU A 351 5.49 -49.26 18.08
N ASP A 352 5.03 -48.02 18.10
CA ASP A 352 5.55 -46.90 17.32
C ASP A 352 7.02 -46.61 17.64
N ILE A 353 7.90 -46.58 16.63
CA ILE A 353 9.29 -46.12 16.82
C ILE A 353 9.30 -44.60 16.84
N ARG A 354 9.63 -44.02 18.00
CA ARG A 354 9.75 -42.57 18.19
C ARG A 354 11.20 -42.15 18.09
N VAL A 355 11.53 -41.35 17.08
CA VAL A 355 12.88 -40.82 16.87
C VAL A 355 12.87 -39.32 17.13
N LYS A 356 13.64 -38.89 18.14
CA LYS A 356 13.85 -37.46 18.43
C LYS A 356 14.96 -36.94 17.52
N ILE A 357 14.71 -35.81 16.87
CA ILE A 357 15.65 -35.18 15.96
C ILE A 357 15.93 -33.75 16.45
N GLU A 358 17.21 -33.45 16.64
CA GLU A 358 17.70 -32.15 17.10
C GLU A 358 18.76 -31.64 16.14
N VAL A 359 18.71 -30.34 15.85
CA VAL A 359 19.81 -29.68 15.15
C VAL A 359 20.98 -29.53 16.12
N GLU A 360 22.19 -29.77 15.64
CA GLU A 360 23.40 -29.53 16.41
C GLU A 360 23.45 -28.07 16.91
N SER A 361 23.76 -27.86 18.19
CA SER A 361 23.74 -26.55 18.84
C SER A 361 24.52 -25.47 18.08
N SER A 362 25.63 -25.85 17.45
CA SER A 362 26.51 -24.99 16.64
C SER A 362 25.87 -24.54 15.32
N LYS A 363 24.84 -25.24 14.85
CA LYS A 363 24.12 -25.00 13.58
C LYS A 363 22.68 -24.50 13.77
N LYS A 364 22.21 -24.39 15.02
CA LYS A 364 20.87 -23.87 15.36
C LYS A 364 20.68 -22.40 15.00
N GLU A 365 21.76 -21.62 15.06
CA GLU A 365 21.74 -20.18 14.79
C GLU A 365 22.61 -19.82 13.59
N VAL A 366 22.07 -18.95 12.73
CA VAL A 366 22.85 -18.28 11.69
C VAL A 366 22.69 -16.76 11.80
N THR A 367 23.78 -16.03 11.60
CA THR A 367 23.75 -14.56 11.58
C THR A 367 23.74 -14.09 10.14
N MET A 368 22.65 -13.43 9.74
CA MET A 368 22.52 -12.78 8.44
C MET A 368 23.02 -11.34 8.52
N THR A 369 23.73 -10.90 7.48
CA THR A 369 24.12 -9.50 7.29
C THR A 369 23.54 -8.98 5.98
N ASP A 370 22.88 -7.83 6.02
CA ASP A 370 22.41 -7.15 4.82
C ASP A 370 22.33 -5.63 5.05
N SER A 371 21.80 -4.89 4.08
CA SER A 371 21.51 -3.48 4.17
C SER A 371 20.09 -3.18 3.69
N GLU A 372 19.32 -2.41 4.47
CA GLU A 372 18.01 -1.92 4.06
C GLU A 372 18.08 -0.42 3.76
N SER A 373 17.29 0.02 2.77
CA SER A 373 17.09 1.43 2.49
C SER A 373 16.12 1.99 3.53
N ARG A 374 16.59 2.90 4.40
CA ARG A 374 15.71 3.59 5.36
C ARG A 374 15.28 4.92 4.77
N GLY A 375 13.98 5.08 4.59
CA GLY A 375 13.38 6.35 4.19
C GLY A 375 13.32 7.32 5.37
N TYR A 376 13.71 8.56 5.14
CA TYR A 376 13.59 9.66 6.08
C TYR A 376 12.68 10.73 5.49
N LYS A 377 11.77 11.24 6.33
CA LYS A 377 11.05 12.48 6.05
C LYS A 377 11.79 13.61 6.75
N TYR A 378 12.28 14.59 6.00
CA TYR A 378 12.92 15.77 6.56
C TYR A 378 12.27 17.04 6.00
N LYS A 379 12.35 18.13 6.78
CA LYS A 379 11.79 19.43 6.39
C LYS A 379 12.89 20.30 5.81
N VAL A 380 12.81 20.63 4.54
CA VAL A 380 13.72 21.59 3.91
C VAL A 380 13.16 22.99 4.06
N LYS A 381 13.99 23.90 4.57
CA LYS A 381 13.64 25.30 4.78
C LYS A 381 13.94 26.09 3.51
N HIS A 382 12.89 26.61 2.88
CA HIS A 382 12.99 27.48 1.72
C HIS A 382 12.78 28.94 2.12
N ARG A 383 13.44 29.85 1.39
CA ARG A 383 13.22 31.30 1.53
C ARG A 383 12.90 31.87 0.16
N SER A 384 11.63 32.20 -0.07
CA SER A 384 11.20 32.91 -1.28
C SER A 384 11.01 34.39 -0.99
N CYS A 385 11.51 35.25 -1.87
CA CYS A 385 11.38 36.69 -1.75
C CYS A 385 10.72 37.26 -3.01
N HIS A 386 9.65 38.04 -2.84
CA HIS A 386 9.01 38.77 -3.93
C HIS A 386 8.98 40.28 -3.61
N ARG A 387 8.88 41.12 -4.64
CA ARG A 387 8.61 42.55 -4.47
C ARG A 387 7.11 42.77 -4.58
N ASN A 388 6.53 43.52 -3.65
CA ASN A 388 5.14 43.93 -3.77
C ASN A 388 4.98 45.06 -4.81
N SER A 389 3.74 45.43 -5.12
CA SER A 389 3.38 46.52 -6.05
C SER A 389 3.97 47.89 -5.67
N LYS A 390 4.51 48.05 -4.45
CA LYS A 390 5.21 49.24 -3.96
C LYS A 390 6.74 49.10 -4.01
N GLY A 391 7.28 48.08 -4.68
CA GLY A 391 8.72 47.83 -4.82
C GLY A 391 9.43 47.28 -3.57
N LYS A 392 8.72 47.06 -2.47
CA LYS A 392 9.29 46.59 -1.20
C LYS A 392 9.46 45.07 -1.20
N ARG A 393 10.67 44.59 -0.91
CA ARG A 393 10.98 43.15 -0.87
C ARG A 393 10.40 42.51 0.38
N ARG A 394 9.49 41.53 0.21
CA ARG A 394 9.00 40.66 1.27
C ARG A 394 9.52 39.25 1.05
N CYS A 395 10.01 38.63 2.11
CA CYS A 395 10.48 37.26 2.08
C CYS A 395 9.60 36.41 2.99
N HIS A 396 9.19 35.25 2.49
CA HIS A 396 8.46 34.25 3.23
C HIS A 396 9.33 33.00 3.34
N THR A 397 9.37 32.44 4.54
CA THR A 397 9.96 31.13 4.78
C THR A 397 8.85 30.10 4.76
N TYR A 398 9.05 29.04 4.01
CA TYR A 398 8.15 27.90 3.99
C TYR A 398 8.98 26.62 4.06
N TYR A 399 8.37 25.54 4.53
CA TYR A 399 9.00 24.24 4.65
C TYR A 399 8.38 23.29 3.64
N THR A 400 9.20 22.58 2.88
CA THR A 400 8.74 21.42 2.11
C THR A 400 9.11 20.16 2.89
N THR A 401 8.23 19.16 2.85
CA THR A 401 8.60 17.82 3.29
C THR A 401 9.27 17.13 2.12
N GLU A 402 10.52 16.75 2.32
CA GLU A 402 11.28 15.96 1.36
C GLU A 402 11.48 14.54 1.89
N HIS A 403 11.68 13.64 0.95
CA HIS A 403 11.87 12.22 1.21
C HIS A 403 13.25 11.85 0.69
N GLY A 404 14.10 11.35 1.58
CA GLY A 404 15.40 10.80 1.22
C GLY A 404 15.49 9.36 1.70
N SER A 405 16.44 8.62 1.17
CA SER A 405 16.74 7.28 1.65
C SER A 405 18.25 7.11 1.82
N THR A 406 18.65 6.31 2.81
CA THR A 406 20.04 5.86 2.92
C THR A 406 20.07 4.36 3.16
N SER A 407 21.13 3.72 2.67
CA SER A 407 21.38 2.31 2.94
C SER A 407 21.95 2.16 4.36
N CYS A 408 21.28 1.39 5.19
CA CYS A 408 21.72 1.05 6.54
C CYS A 408 22.00 -0.45 6.64
N ARG A 409 23.22 -0.81 7.04
CA ARG A 409 23.58 -2.21 7.32
C ARG A 409 22.90 -2.71 8.59
N PHE A 410 22.52 -3.97 8.59
CA PHE A 410 22.03 -4.65 9.79
C PHE A 410 22.57 -6.08 9.88
N GLU A 411 22.65 -6.54 11.11
CA GLU A 411 22.81 -7.95 11.45
C GLU A 411 21.49 -8.47 12.01
N GLN A 412 21.15 -9.72 11.71
CA GLN A 412 19.98 -10.37 12.27
C GLN A 412 20.33 -11.81 12.59
N LYS A 413 19.98 -12.28 13.80
CA LYS A 413 20.13 -13.67 14.19
C LYS A 413 18.89 -14.47 13.81
N TRP A 414 19.08 -15.68 13.32
CA TRP A 414 18.02 -16.55 12.85
C TRP A 414 18.20 -17.91 13.47
N THR A 415 17.10 -18.50 13.89
CA THR A 415 17.06 -19.78 14.61
C THR A 415 16.27 -20.77 13.79
N VAL A 416 16.70 -22.03 13.72
CA VAL A 416 15.90 -23.07 13.07
C VAL A 416 14.55 -23.16 13.77
N ASN A 417 13.48 -23.16 12.99
CA ASN A 417 12.11 -23.27 13.50
C ASN A 417 11.58 -24.69 13.28
N THR A 418 11.59 -25.15 12.04
CA THR A 418 11.12 -26.48 11.65
C THR A 418 12.12 -27.22 10.77
N LEU A 419 12.06 -28.54 10.84
CA LEU A 419 12.80 -29.48 10.01
C LEU A 419 11.82 -30.29 9.18
N GLU A 420 12.17 -30.56 7.93
CA GLU A 420 11.53 -31.59 7.10
C GLU A 420 12.36 -32.86 7.24
N VAL A 421 11.71 -33.95 7.65
CA VAL A 421 12.33 -35.26 7.89
C VAL A 421 11.66 -36.31 7.03
N TRP A 422 12.45 -37.16 6.39
CA TRP A 422 11.97 -38.32 5.64
C TRP A 422 12.97 -39.45 5.75
N GLY A 423 12.67 -40.61 5.18
CA GLY A 423 13.63 -41.70 5.19
C GLY A 423 13.17 -42.90 4.42
N GLU A 424 13.89 -43.98 4.64
CA GLU A 424 13.64 -45.28 4.08
C GLU A 424 14.05 -46.36 5.07
N GLY A 425 13.47 -47.54 4.92
CA GLY A 425 13.86 -48.73 5.68
C GLY A 425 13.41 -49.98 4.95
N TYR A 426 13.71 -51.15 5.50
CA TYR A 426 13.37 -52.42 4.88
C TYR A 426 12.42 -53.21 5.76
N THR A 427 11.43 -53.84 5.16
CA THR A 427 10.60 -54.85 5.83
C THR A 427 11.39 -56.13 6.11
N LEU A 428 10.83 -57.02 6.91
CA LEU A 428 11.40 -58.33 7.19
C LEU A 428 11.62 -59.19 5.94
N SER A 429 10.74 -59.08 4.95
CA SER A 429 10.88 -59.75 3.64
C SER A 429 11.95 -59.11 2.75
N GLY A 430 12.64 -58.06 3.22
CA GLY A 430 13.68 -57.34 2.49
C GLY A 430 13.17 -56.31 1.50
N SER A 431 11.87 -55.98 1.50
CA SER A 431 11.30 -54.96 0.64
C SER A 431 11.51 -53.57 1.23
N GLN A 432 12.06 -52.64 0.44
CA GLN A 432 12.26 -51.25 0.83
C GLN A 432 10.91 -50.52 0.98
N VAL A 433 10.79 -49.69 2.01
CA VAL A 433 9.63 -48.87 2.34
C VAL A 433 10.09 -47.45 2.58
N ASN A 434 9.40 -46.50 1.95
CA ASN A 434 9.67 -45.08 2.13
C ASN A 434 8.91 -44.55 3.35
N ILE A 435 9.62 -43.85 4.22
CA ILE A 435 9.03 -43.09 5.33
C ILE A 435 8.62 -41.72 4.76
N PRO A 436 7.32 -41.35 4.83
CA PRO A 436 6.84 -40.12 4.26
C PRO A 436 7.43 -38.90 4.97
N ARG A 437 7.49 -37.79 4.23
CA ARG A 437 7.96 -36.49 4.74
C ARG A 437 7.07 -36.01 5.88
N GLN A 438 7.70 -35.57 6.97
CA GLN A 438 7.06 -34.96 8.13
C GLN A 438 7.76 -33.64 8.45
N ILE A 439 6.98 -32.62 8.82
CA ILE A 439 7.50 -31.35 9.32
C ILE A 439 7.44 -31.39 10.85
N ILE A 440 8.57 -31.20 11.50
CA ILE A 440 8.70 -31.20 12.96
C ILE A 440 9.40 -29.92 13.43
N SER A 441 9.19 -29.50 14.67
CA SER A 441 10.02 -28.45 15.28
C SER A 441 11.44 -28.95 15.56
N ASP A 442 12.42 -28.05 15.74
CA ASP A 442 13.73 -28.44 16.30
C ASP A 442 13.52 -29.13 17.67
N GLY A 443 14.12 -30.31 17.85
CA GLY A 443 13.89 -31.17 19.00
C GLY A 443 12.58 -31.97 18.98
N GLY A 444 11.85 -31.92 17.86
CA GLY A 444 10.64 -32.70 17.61
C GLY A 444 10.90 -34.19 17.45
N THR A 445 9.82 -34.96 17.39
CA THR A 445 9.85 -36.42 17.27
C THR A 445 9.06 -36.85 16.05
N ILE A 446 9.64 -37.72 15.22
CA ILE A 446 8.89 -38.45 14.21
C ILE A 446 8.44 -39.80 14.77
N THR A 447 7.28 -40.25 14.32
CA THR A 447 6.76 -41.58 14.64
C THR A 447 6.77 -42.45 13.39
N ILE A 448 7.39 -43.63 13.49
CA ILE A 448 7.39 -44.66 12.45
C ILE A 448 6.49 -45.80 12.93
N SER A 449 5.28 -45.87 12.36
CA SER A 449 4.22 -46.82 12.75
C SER A 449 4.30 -48.16 12.01
N GLN A 450 5.48 -48.52 11.49
CA GLN A 450 5.72 -49.78 10.79
C GLN A 450 7.05 -50.39 11.24
N GLU A 451 7.07 -51.72 11.39
CA GLU A 451 8.28 -52.46 11.72
C GLU A 451 9.23 -52.51 10.50
N LEU A 452 10.35 -51.79 10.61
CA LEU A 452 11.38 -51.67 9.59
C LEU A 452 12.78 -51.91 10.18
N LYS A 453 13.69 -52.47 9.39
CA LYS A 453 15.13 -52.59 9.68
C LYS A 453 15.93 -51.63 8.79
N ASP A 454 17.19 -51.37 9.16
CA ASP A 454 18.13 -50.55 8.39
C ASP A 454 17.55 -49.18 8.01
N ILE A 455 16.87 -48.53 8.97
CA ILE A 455 16.21 -47.24 8.75
C ILE A 455 17.26 -46.16 8.53
N THR A 456 17.16 -45.44 7.42
CA THR A 456 17.96 -44.25 7.14
C THR A 456 17.04 -43.04 7.14
N LEU A 457 17.33 -42.04 7.98
CA LEU A 457 16.58 -40.80 8.05
C LEU A 457 17.40 -39.65 7.48
N HIS A 458 16.74 -38.82 6.69
CA HIS A 458 17.26 -37.58 6.17
C HIS A 458 16.49 -36.43 6.81
N ALA A 459 17.21 -35.38 7.19
CA ALA A 459 16.61 -34.18 7.72
C ALA A 459 17.23 -32.96 7.03
N LYS A 460 16.41 -31.95 6.76
CA LYS A 460 16.87 -30.63 6.35
C LYS A 460 16.02 -29.55 7.01
N VAL A 461 16.54 -28.33 7.05
CA VAL A 461 15.78 -27.20 7.57
C VAL A 461 14.62 -26.85 6.63
N ASP A 462 13.41 -26.79 7.19
CA ASP A 462 12.18 -26.41 6.50
C ASP A 462 11.90 -24.91 6.65
N SER A 463 11.98 -24.38 7.86
CA SER A 463 11.78 -22.95 8.12
C SER A 463 12.68 -22.40 9.23
N TRP A 464 12.86 -21.09 9.21
CA TRP A 464 13.66 -20.32 10.18
C TRP A 464 12.79 -19.28 10.90
N THR A 465 13.12 -18.98 12.14
CA THR A 465 12.54 -17.87 12.90
C THR A 465 13.50 -16.68 12.90
N LYS A 466 13.01 -15.52 12.43
CA LYS A 466 13.76 -14.25 12.44
C LYS A 466 13.88 -13.69 13.86
N GLY A 467 15.09 -13.39 14.30
CA GLY A 467 15.36 -12.55 15.47
C GLY A 467 15.27 -11.05 15.15
N SER A 468 15.53 -10.19 16.13
CA SER A 468 15.52 -8.74 15.92
C SER A 468 16.69 -8.26 15.04
N LYS A 469 16.45 -7.26 14.19
CA LYS A 469 17.51 -6.58 13.43
C LYS A 469 18.34 -5.69 14.35
N ARG A 470 19.66 -5.86 14.34
CA ARG A 470 20.64 -4.96 14.93
C ARG A 470 21.20 -4.06 13.84
N PHE A 471 20.78 -2.81 13.81
CA PHE A 471 21.24 -1.83 12.83
C PHE A 471 22.63 -1.30 13.17
N ILE A 472 23.49 -1.25 12.15
CA ILE A 472 24.90 -0.84 12.22
C ILE A 472 25.07 0.37 11.29
N CYS A 473 24.32 1.43 11.54
CA CYS A 473 24.45 2.68 10.80
C CYS A 473 24.60 3.88 11.76
N GLY A 474 25.37 4.87 11.31
CA GLY A 474 25.41 6.19 11.95
C GLY A 474 24.07 6.92 11.82
N GLY A 475 23.88 7.98 12.61
CA GLY A 475 22.67 8.80 12.58
C GLY A 475 22.34 9.37 11.19
N PRO A 476 21.12 9.91 11.00
CA PRO A 476 20.69 10.46 9.71
C PRO A 476 21.70 11.48 9.18
N PRO A 477 21.92 11.56 7.85
CA PRO A 477 22.75 12.61 7.27
C PRO A 477 22.18 13.98 7.66
N ASN A 478 23.05 14.86 8.16
CA ASN A 478 22.72 16.21 8.64
C ASN A 478 22.18 17.12 7.54
#